data_AF-A0AAV0U6N3-F1
#
_entry.id   AF-A0AAV0U6N3-F1
#
_cell.length_a   1.000
_cell.length_b   1.000
_cell.length_c   1.000
_cell.angle_alpha   90.00
_cell.angle_beta   90.00
_cell.angle_gamma   90.00
#
_symmetry.space_group_name_H-M   'P 1'
#
loop_
_entity.id
_entity.type
_entity.pdbx_description
1 polymer ?
#
loop_
_entity_poly.entity_id
_entity_poly.type
_entity_poly.pdbx_seq_one_letter_code
_entity_poly.pdbx_strand_id
1 'polypeptide(L)'
;MCQRRVAGLDPVEALVFRINNFSCLQAPLARFPEVTKWYVKMDHDLERWLRDLSELQASRVMDRCRVAVLLQHIQDYQQSHASIAMKPDTSPADTPGLDGGTITRVMGNFCAALTTPTFPQLDSLAQTALSDKARAHTSAMLADTYAFIYEFVYDVRNGYIPSNEPMSSSSSRSSGEQNRRVVLLHTFEEIRTVLEIDGEVK
;
A
#
# COMPACT_ATOMS: atom_id res chain seq x y z
N MET A 1 27.46 -19.49 2.82
CA MET A 1 28.12 -18.21 3.15
C MET A 1 27.19 -16.99 3.11
N CYS A 2 26.12 -16.96 2.31
CA CYS A 2 25.23 -15.78 2.21
C CYS A 2 24.48 -15.42 3.51
N GLN A 3 24.00 -16.41 4.28
CA GLN A 3 23.24 -16.14 5.52
C GLN A 3 24.04 -15.37 6.59
N ARG A 4 25.37 -15.57 6.69
CA ARG A 4 26.21 -14.86 7.68
C ARG A 4 26.43 -13.39 7.35
N ARG A 5 26.34 -12.99 6.07
CA ARG A 5 26.46 -11.57 5.66
C ARG A 5 25.16 -10.78 5.84
N VAL A 6 24.05 -11.47 6.01
CA VAL A 6 22.72 -10.87 6.16
C VAL A 6 22.40 -10.47 7.60
N ALA A 7 23.11 -11.01 8.59
CA ALA A 7 22.80 -10.82 10.02
C ALA A 7 23.01 -9.39 10.56
N GLY A 8 23.50 -8.45 9.75
CA GLY A 8 23.68 -7.04 10.11
C GLY A 8 23.18 -6.05 9.06
N LEU A 9 22.43 -6.52 8.05
CA LEU A 9 21.84 -5.66 7.02
C LEU A 9 20.41 -5.26 7.41
N ASP A 10 19.98 -4.10 6.92
CA ASP A 10 18.55 -3.75 6.94
C ASP A 10 17.73 -4.84 6.22
N PRO A 11 16.50 -5.18 6.69
CA PRO A 11 15.70 -6.26 6.11
C PRO A 11 15.47 -6.14 4.60
N VAL A 12 15.39 -4.92 4.06
CA VAL A 12 15.24 -4.69 2.61
C VAL A 12 16.56 -4.98 1.88
N GLU A 13 17.69 -4.49 2.40
CA GLU A 13 19.01 -4.77 1.81
C GLU A 13 19.34 -6.26 1.83
N ALA A 14 18.96 -6.94 2.91
CA ALA A 14 19.06 -8.38 3.04
C ALA A 14 18.28 -9.13 1.94
N LEU A 15 17.06 -8.69 1.63
CA LEU A 15 16.23 -9.28 0.58
C LEU A 15 16.79 -9.01 -0.81
N VAL A 16 17.17 -7.76 -1.11
CA VAL A 16 17.85 -7.40 -2.37
C VAL A 16 19.09 -8.27 -2.58
N PHE A 17 19.94 -8.40 -1.56
CA PHE A 17 21.13 -9.25 -1.64
C PHE A 17 20.75 -10.70 -1.93
N ARG A 18 19.75 -11.26 -1.24
CA ARG A 18 19.29 -12.63 -1.49
C ARG A 18 18.78 -12.80 -2.93
N ILE A 19 17.89 -11.93 -3.40
CA ILE A 19 17.30 -11.99 -4.74
C ILE A 19 18.38 -11.90 -5.82
N ASN A 20 19.31 -10.93 -5.71
CA ASN A 20 20.39 -10.76 -6.68
C ASN A 20 21.30 -11.98 -6.74
N ASN A 21 21.66 -12.58 -5.60
CA ASN A 21 22.52 -13.77 -5.59
C ASN A 21 21.79 -15.02 -6.08
N PHE A 22 20.52 -15.20 -5.72
CA PHE A 22 19.77 -16.40 -6.07
C PHE A 22 19.38 -16.43 -7.54
N SER A 23 18.98 -15.28 -8.10
CA SER A 23 18.64 -15.15 -9.52
C SER A 23 19.85 -15.43 -10.44
N CYS A 24 21.06 -15.02 -10.03
CA CYS A 24 22.31 -15.39 -10.70
C CYS A 24 22.57 -16.91 -10.70
N LEU A 25 22.19 -17.62 -9.63
CA LEU A 25 22.33 -19.07 -9.55
C LEU A 25 21.23 -19.81 -10.34
N GLN A 26 20.03 -19.24 -10.41
CA GLN A 26 18.88 -19.86 -11.09
C GLN A 26 19.07 -19.87 -12.61
N ALA A 27 19.61 -18.80 -13.21
CA ALA A 27 19.69 -18.65 -14.67
C ALA A 27 20.48 -19.78 -15.37
N PRO A 28 21.66 -20.23 -14.88
CA PRO A 28 22.35 -21.38 -15.46
C PRO A 28 21.62 -22.71 -15.27
N LEU A 29 20.92 -22.89 -14.14
CA LEU A 29 20.24 -24.14 -13.80
C LEU A 29 19.02 -24.41 -14.69
N ALA A 30 18.41 -23.38 -15.27
CA ALA A 30 17.29 -23.50 -16.19
C ALA A 30 17.59 -24.38 -17.43
N ARG A 31 18.87 -24.57 -17.76
CA ARG A 31 19.32 -25.30 -18.96
C ARG A 31 19.41 -26.81 -18.77
N PHE A 32 19.26 -27.30 -17.53
CA PHE A 32 19.50 -28.71 -17.19
C PHE A 32 18.20 -29.35 -16.66
N PRO A 33 17.57 -30.26 -17.42
CA PRO A 33 16.34 -30.94 -17.00
C PRO A 33 16.48 -31.74 -15.68
N GLU A 34 17.68 -32.22 -15.38
CA GLU A 34 17.98 -33.04 -14.21
C GLU A 34 17.80 -32.28 -12.89
N VAL A 35 17.89 -30.94 -12.94
CA VAL A 35 17.77 -30.06 -11.77
C VAL A 35 16.47 -29.25 -11.78
N THR A 36 15.50 -29.55 -12.66
CA THR A 36 14.24 -28.81 -12.78
C THR A 36 13.49 -28.67 -11.45
N LYS A 37 13.48 -29.71 -10.60
CA LYS A 37 12.83 -29.61 -9.27
C LYS A 37 13.44 -28.51 -8.40
N TRP A 38 14.76 -28.30 -8.50
CA TRP A 38 15.48 -27.28 -7.74
C TRP A 38 15.23 -25.92 -8.34
N TYR A 39 15.26 -25.82 -9.67
CA TYR A 39 14.89 -24.61 -10.40
C TYR A 39 13.50 -24.11 -10.02
N VAL A 40 12.49 -24.99 -10.04
CA VAL A 40 11.10 -24.65 -9.66
C VAL A 40 11.04 -24.19 -8.21
N LYS A 41 11.72 -24.87 -7.29
CA LYS A 41 11.76 -24.45 -5.88
C LYS A 41 12.42 -23.07 -5.71
N MET A 42 13.54 -22.84 -6.40
CA MET A 42 14.22 -21.54 -6.36
C MET A 42 13.35 -20.42 -6.92
N ASP A 43 12.55 -20.72 -7.94
CA ASP A 43 11.57 -19.79 -8.50
C ASP A 43 10.52 -19.39 -7.46
N HIS A 44 9.93 -20.36 -6.76
CA HIS A 44 8.97 -20.09 -5.68
C HIS A 44 9.59 -19.27 -4.54
N ASP A 45 10.83 -19.57 -4.15
CA ASP A 45 11.55 -18.81 -3.12
C ASP A 45 11.81 -17.37 -3.57
N LEU A 46 12.20 -17.17 -4.84
CA LEU A 46 12.39 -15.84 -5.44
C LEU A 46 11.09 -15.05 -5.48
N GLU A 47 10.00 -15.65 -5.93
CA GLU A 47 8.69 -15.01 -5.95
C GLU A 47 8.22 -14.59 -4.56
N ARG A 48 8.45 -15.44 -3.56
CA ARG A 48 8.16 -15.10 -2.16
C ARG A 48 8.99 -13.90 -1.71
N TRP A 49 10.30 -13.90 -1.93
CA TRP A 49 11.15 -12.78 -1.52
C TRP A 49 10.83 -11.47 -2.26
N LEU A 50 10.40 -11.55 -3.52
CA LEU A 50 9.92 -10.38 -4.25
C LEU A 50 8.64 -9.81 -3.65
N ARG A 51 7.70 -10.65 -3.23
CA ARG A 51 6.51 -10.21 -2.49
C ARG A 51 6.88 -9.57 -1.15
N ASP A 52 7.73 -10.24 -0.37
CA ASP A 52 8.21 -9.70 0.93
C ASP A 52 8.90 -8.33 0.74
N LEU A 53 9.73 -8.19 -0.31
CA LEU A 53 10.39 -6.92 -0.64
C LEU A 53 9.39 -5.84 -1.01
N SER A 54 8.39 -6.18 -1.83
CA SER A 54 7.34 -5.26 -2.27
C SER A 54 6.49 -4.78 -1.09
N GLU A 55 6.13 -5.69 -0.19
CA GLU A 55 5.37 -5.38 1.03
C GLU A 55 6.14 -4.42 1.95
N LEU A 56 7.45 -4.63 2.13
CA LEU A 56 8.28 -3.72 2.92
C LEU A 56 8.38 -2.33 2.29
N GLN A 57 8.47 -2.26 0.96
CA GLN A 57 8.50 -0.98 0.24
C GLN A 57 7.17 -0.24 0.35
N ALA A 58 6.05 -0.94 0.12
CA ALA A 58 4.72 -0.39 0.30
C ALA A 58 4.50 0.10 1.74
N SER A 59 4.90 -0.71 2.73
CA SER A 59 4.80 -0.36 4.15
C SER A 59 5.57 0.91 4.49
N ARG A 60 6.79 1.07 3.99
CA ARG A 60 7.57 2.31 4.18
C ARG A 60 6.86 3.55 3.62
N VAL A 61 6.22 3.43 2.45
CA VAL A 61 5.41 4.53 1.89
C VAL A 61 4.20 4.81 2.77
N MET A 62 3.47 3.76 3.18
CA MET A 62 2.30 3.89 4.04
C MET A 62 2.63 4.52 5.39
N ASP A 63 3.74 4.13 6.03
CA ASP A 63 4.21 4.69 7.29
C ASP A 63 4.57 6.17 7.15
N ARG A 64 5.32 6.52 6.09
CA ARG A 64 5.71 7.91 5.80
C ARG A 64 4.49 8.82 5.63
N CYS A 65 3.44 8.31 4.99
CA CYS A 65 2.20 9.06 4.77
C CYS A 65 1.19 8.92 5.93
N ARG A 66 1.51 8.14 6.98
CA ARG A 66 0.63 7.78 8.10
C ARG A 66 -0.63 7.00 7.70
N VAL A 67 -0.61 6.38 6.53
CA VAL A 67 -1.68 5.52 6.02
C VAL A 67 -1.83 4.27 6.88
N ALA A 68 -0.72 3.66 7.34
CA ALA A 68 -0.77 2.49 8.22
C ALA A 68 -1.55 2.76 9.52
N VAL A 69 -1.34 3.94 10.12
CA VAL A 69 -2.07 4.37 11.33
C VAL A 69 -3.54 4.59 11.02
N LEU A 70 -3.87 5.20 9.87
CA LEU A 70 -5.26 5.37 9.44
C LEU A 70 -5.97 4.03 9.23
N LEU A 71 -5.32 3.07 8.56
CA LEU A 71 -5.85 1.72 8.37
C LEU A 71 -6.11 1.03 9.70
N GLN A 72 -5.20 1.17 10.67
CA GLN A 72 -5.40 0.63 12.02
C GLN A 72 -6.65 1.21 12.67
N HIS A 73 -6.84 2.55 12.61
CA HIS A 73 -8.05 3.18 13.14
C HIS A 73 -9.33 2.69 12.45
N ILE A 74 -9.31 2.49 11.13
CA ILE A 74 -10.45 1.93 10.38
C ILE A 74 -10.76 0.51 10.87
N GLN A 75 -9.73 -0.34 11.02
CA GLN A 75 -9.90 -1.72 11.49
C GLN A 75 -10.41 -1.78 12.93
N ASP A 76 -9.88 -0.97 13.83
CA ASP A 76 -10.31 -0.89 15.24
C ASP A 76 -11.77 -0.44 15.33
N TYR A 77 -12.17 0.53 14.51
CA TYR A 77 -13.56 0.96 14.38
C TYR A 77 -14.46 -0.19 13.90
N GLN A 78 -14.08 -0.88 12.82
CA GLN A 78 -14.85 -1.99 12.28
C GLN A 78 -14.99 -3.16 13.27
N GLN A 79 -13.94 -3.48 14.02
CA GLN A 79 -13.97 -4.55 15.04
C GLN A 79 -14.83 -4.20 16.26
N SER A 80 -14.73 -2.96 16.74
CA SER A 80 -15.54 -2.48 17.86
C SER A 80 -17.02 -2.37 17.49
N HIS A 81 -17.35 -1.99 16.25
CA HIS A 81 -18.73 -1.95 15.76
C HIS A 81 -19.29 -3.31 15.35
N ALA A 82 -18.46 -4.29 14.99
CA ALA A 82 -18.92 -5.66 14.73
C ALA A 82 -19.29 -6.43 16.02
N SER A 83 -18.68 -6.07 17.16
CA SER A 83 -18.88 -6.74 18.45
C SER A 83 -20.00 -6.15 19.30
N ILE A 84 -20.41 -4.90 19.03
CA ILE A 84 -21.48 -4.21 19.75
C ILE A 84 -22.71 -4.16 18.83
N ALA A 85 -23.67 -5.05 19.05
CA ALA A 85 -24.99 -4.91 18.47
C ALA A 85 -25.55 -3.52 18.82
N MET A 86 -25.63 -2.65 17.82
CA MET A 86 -26.34 -1.37 17.81
C MET A 86 -26.03 -0.38 18.97
N LYS A 87 -25.05 0.50 18.74
CA LYS A 87 -25.29 1.93 18.98
C LYS A 87 -25.37 2.63 17.62
N PRO A 88 -26.57 2.95 17.12
CA PRO A 88 -26.77 3.49 15.77
C PRO A 88 -26.24 4.91 15.56
N ASP A 89 -25.71 5.58 16.59
CA ASP A 89 -25.45 7.02 16.56
C ASP A 89 -23.97 7.42 16.53
N THR A 90 -23.03 6.47 16.52
CA THR A 90 -21.59 6.81 16.51
C THR A 90 -21.01 6.68 15.10
N SER A 91 -20.92 7.81 14.39
CA SER A 91 -20.28 7.88 13.08
C SER A 91 -18.77 7.66 13.23
N PRO A 92 -18.10 7.00 12.27
CA PRO A 92 -16.64 6.92 12.25
C PRO A 92 -15.98 8.31 12.29
N ALA A 93 -16.62 9.34 11.71
CA ALA A 93 -16.13 10.71 11.72
C ALA A 93 -16.03 11.33 13.13
N ASP A 94 -16.73 10.77 14.12
CA ASP A 94 -16.68 11.19 15.52
C ASP A 94 -15.56 10.47 16.31
N THR A 95 -14.89 9.49 15.68
CA THR A 95 -13.78 8.73 16.27
C THR A 95 -12.45 9.47 16.03
N PRO A 96 -11.64 9.73 17.09
CA PRO A 96 -10.33 10.35 16.92
C PRO A 96 -9.45 9.58 15.93
N GLY A 97 -8.88 10.29 14.95
CA GLY A 97 -8.06 9.68 13.90
C GLY A 97 -8.83 9.28 12.63
N LEU A 98 -10.17 9.28 12.69
CA LEU A 98 -11.07 9.05 11.54
C LEU A 98 -11.88 10.29 11.17
N ASP A 99 -11.60 11.45 11.76
CA ASP A 99 -12.20 12.70 11.33
C ASP A 99 -11.79 13.03 9.88
N GLY A 100 -12.69 13.68 9.16
CA GLY A 100 -12.52 13.93 7.74
C GLY A 100 -11.35 14.84 7.41
N GLY A 101 -10.95 15.72 8.33
CA GLY A 101 -9.73 16.53 8.21
C GLY A 101 -8.46 15.67 8.26
N THR A 102 -8.40 14.72 9.19
CA THR A 102 -7.31 13.74 9.27
C THR A 102 -7.23 12.87 8.03
N ILE A 103 -8.35 12.29 7.58
CA ILE A 103 -8.40 11.47 6.36
C ILE A 103 -7.95 12.27 5.14
N THR A 104 -8.49 13.48 4.95
CA THR A 104 -8.12 14.39 3.86
C THR A 104 -6.61 14.63 3.82
N ARG A 105 -6.00 14.94 4.98
CA ARG A 105 -4.57 15.22 5.08
C ARG A 105 -3.72 13.98 4.78
N VAL A 106 -4.08 12.82 5.36
CA VAL A 106 -3.35 11.56 5.16
C VAL A 106 -3.43 11.14 3.69
N MET A 107 -4.62 11.19 3.09
CA MET A 107 -4.83 10.83 1.69
C MET A 107 -4.18 11.82 0.73
N GLY A 108 -4.15 13.12 1.05
CA GLY A 108 -3.40 14.11 0.26
C GLY A 108 -1.89 13.82 0.24
N ASN A 109 -1.30 13.54 1.40
CA ASN A 109 0.11 13.13 1.49
C ASN A 109 0.38 11.81 0.77
N PHE A 110 -0.59 10.88 0.83
CA PHE A 110 -0.48 9.60 0.15
C PHE A 110 -0.53 9.77 -1.37
N CYS A 111 -1.52 10.49 -1.91
CA CYS A 111 -1.59 10.84 -3.34
C CYS A 111 -0.29 11.47 -3.83
N ALA A 112 0.26 12.45 -3.11
CA ALA A 112 1.51 13.11 -3.49
C ALA A 112 2.71 12.13 -3.52
N ALA A 113 2.72 11.12 -2.64
CA ALA A 113 3.73 10.07 -2.68
C ALA A 113 3.55 9.08 -3.84
N LEU A 114 2.30 8.84 -4.26
CA LEU A 114 1.97 7.92 -5.36
C LEU A 114 2.19 8.53 -6.75
N THR A 115 2.15 9.86 -6.90
CA THR A 115 2.39 10.52 -8.20
C THR A 115 3.85 10.49 -8.65
N THR A 116 4.78 10.33 -7.70
CA THR A 116 6.22 10.22 -7.99
C THR A 116 6.84 9.15 -7.10
N PRO A 117 6.46 7.88 -7.28
CA PRO A 117 6.92 6.81 -6.41
C PRO A 117 8.39 6.52 -6.75
N THR A 118 9.26 6.68 -5.77
CA THR A 118 10.69 6.36 -5.90
C THR A 118 10.99 5.18 -4.98
N PHE A 119 11.51 4.10 -5.56
CA PHE A 119 11.87 2.88 -4.82
C PHE A 119 13.33 2.50 -5.09
N PRO A 120 14.30 3.25 -4.52
CA PRO A 120 15.72 3.05 -4.84
C PRO A 120 16.21 1.62 -4.63
N GLN A 121 15.64 0.90 -3.66
CA GLN A 121 16.04 -0.49 -3.41
C GLN A 121 15.46 -1.47 -4.44
N LEU A 122 14.33 -1.17 -5.10
CA LEU A 122 13.85 -1.97 -6.23
C LEU A 122 14.74 -1.77 -7.46
N ASP A 123 15.26 -0.55 -7.65
CA ASP A 123 16.20 -0.23 -8.73
C ASP A 123 17.58 -0.89 -8.52
N SER A 124 17.87 -1.36 -7.30
CA SER A 124 19.09 -2.11 -6.98
C SER A 124 19.02 -3.61 -7.31
N LEU A 125 17.88 -4.10 -7.82
CA LEU A 125 17.75 -5.47 -8.31
C LEU A 125 18.52 -5.63 -9.63
N ALA A 126 19.37 -6.66 -9.71
CA ALA A 126 20.30 -6.85 -10.82
C ALA A 126 19.61 -7.22 -12.15
N GLN A 127 18.43 -7.83 -12.08
CA GLN A 127 17.63 -8.19 -13.25
C GLN A 127 16.44 -7.24 -13.36
N THR A 128 16.35 -6.51 -14.49
CA THR A 128 15.29 -5.53 -14.74
C THR A 128 13.89 -6.14 -14.61
N ALA A 129 13.67 -7.34 -15.16
CA ALA A 129 12.39 -8.03 -15.05
C ALA A 129 11.93 -8.29 -13.60
N LEU A 130 12.88 -8.55 -12.68
CA LEU A 130 12.56 -8.72 -11.26
C LEU A 130 12.27 -7.37 -10.59
N SER A 131 12.98 -6.31 -10.99
CA SER A 131 12.69 -4.93 -10.57
C SER A 131 11.28 -4.50 -10.98
N ASP A 132 10.91 -4.74 -12.24
CA ASP A 132 9.60 -4.39 -12.78
C ASP A 132 8.50 -5.20 -12.09
N LYS A 133 8.70 -6.50 -11.86
CA LYS A 133 7.76 -7.34 -11.10
C LYS A 133 7.55 -6.85 -9.67
N ALA A 134 8.63 -6.49 -8.96
CA ALA A 134 8.53 -5.94 -7.62
C ALA A 134 7.85 -4.54 -7.60
N ARG A 135 8.13 -3.70 -8.61
CA ARG A 135 7.49 -2.39 -8.77
C ARG A 135 5.99 -2.55 -9.01
N ALA A 136 5.59 -3.49 -9.87
CA ALA A 136 4.19 -3.81 -10.12
C ALA A 136 3.47 -4.30 -8.85
N HIS A 137 4.07 -5.23 -8.10
CA HIS A 137 3.50 -5.70 -6.83
C HIS A 137 3.36 -4.57 -5.80
N THR A 138 4.40 -3.74 -5.65
CA THR A 138 4.38 -2.60 -4.73
C THR A 138 3.28 -1.61 -5.11
N SER A 139 3.18 -1.30 -6.41
CA SER A 139 2.17 -0.39 -6.96
C SER A 139 0.75 -0.92 -6.76
N ALA A 140 0.53 -2.21 -7.02
CA ALA A 140 -0.76 -2.87 -6.78
C ALA A 140 -1.19 -2.74 -5.31
N MET A 141 -0.31 -3.07 -4.36
CA MET A 141 -0.61 -2.95 -2.93
C MET A 141 -0.98 -1.51 -2.52
N LEU A 142 -0.26 -0.52 -3.05
CA LEU A 142 -0.53 0.89 -2.76
C LEU A 142 -1.85 1.36 -3.36
N ALA A 143 -2.18 0.93 -4.58
CA ALA A 143 -3.45 1.21 -5.22
C ALA A 143 -4.63 0.55 -4.50
N ASP A 144 -4.49 -0.70 -4.10
CA ASP A 144 -5.51 -1.44 -3.36
C ASP A 144 -5.77 -0.79 -1.99
N THR A 145 -4.70 -0.31 -1.33
CA THR A 145 -4.81 0.45 -0.10
C THR A 145 -5.57 1.77 -0.29
N TYR A 146 -5.27 2.48 -1.38
CA TYR A 146 -5.99 3.70 -1.74
C TYR A 146 -7.48 3.43 -1.97
N ALA A 147 -7.79 2.40 -2.76
CA ALA A 147 -9.14 1.98 -3.07
C ALA A 147 -9.92 1.61 -1.80
N PHE A 148 -9.32 0.86 -0.88
CA PHE A 148 -9.95 0.51 0.39
C PHE A 148 -10.36 1.75 1.20
N ILE A 149 -9.48 2.74 1.32
CA ILE A 149 -9.81 3.98 2.07
C ILE A 149 -10.84 4.80 1.31
N TYR A 150 -10.74 4.86 -0.03
CA TYR A 150 -11.73 5.52 -0.87
C TYR A 150 -13.13 4.92 -0.67
N GLU A 151 -13.26 3.60 -0.76
CA GLU A 151 -14.51 2.88 -0.52
C GLU A 151 -15.04 3.12 0.90
N PHE A 152 -14.16 3.11 1.91
CA PHE A 152 -14.54 3.43 3.28
C PHE A 152 -15.14 4.83 3.41
N VAL A 153 -14.56 5.84 2.74
CA VAL A 153 -15.09 7.21 2.76
C VAL A 153 -16.41 7.34 2.00
N TYR A 154 -16.54 6.66 0.85
CA TYR A 154 -17.72 6.76 0.00
C TYR A 154 -18.88 5.83 0.40
N ASP A 155 -18.67 4.93 1.36
CA ASP A 155 -19.73 4.13 1.94
C ASP A 155 -20.71 5.03 2.72
N VAL A 156 -21.96 5.09 2.25
CA VAL A 156 -23.05 5.87 2.85
C VAL A 156 -23.24 5.54 4.33
N ARG A 157 -22.94 4.31 4.75
CA ARG A 157 -23.05 3.86 6.15
C ARG A 157 -22.07 4.58 7.09
N ASN A 158 -20.95 5.06 6.56
CA ASN A 158 -19.92 5.74 7.34
C ASN A 158 -20.21 7.25 7.51
N GLY A 159 -21.17 7.81 6.77
CA GLY A 159 -21.70 9.17 7.01
C GLY A 159 -20.73 10.31 6.69
N TYR A 160 -19.67 10.04 5.91
CA TYR A 160 -18.79 11.07 5.39
C TYR A 160 -19.48 11.87 4.27
N ILE A 161 -18.99 13.09 4.06
CA ILE A 161 -19.43 14.00 3.00
C ILE A 161 -18.23 14.21 2.06
N PRO A 162 -18.11 13.43 0.97
CA PRO A 162 -17.06 13.61 -0.01
C PRO A 162 -17.17 14.99 -0.67
N SER A 163 -16.03 15.62 -0.91
CA SER A 163 -15.96 16.97 -1.48
C SER A 163 -14.76 17.08 -2.40
N ASN A 164 -14.96 17.73 -3.55
CA ASN A 164 -13.88 18.00 -4.51
C ASN A 164 -13.18 19.34 -4.23
N GLU A 165 -13.76 20.18 -3.37
CA GLU A 165 -13.20 21.50 -3.05
C GLU A 165 -12.40 21.45 -1.73
N PRO A 166 -11.16 21.97 -1.69
CA PRO A 166 -10.44 22.19 -0.44
C PRO A 166 -11.23 23.17 0.44
N MET A 167 -11.16 23.01 1.77
CA MET A 167 -11.89 23.85 2.72
C MET A 167 -11.66 25.35 2.45
N SER A 168 -12.65 26.02 1.86
CA SER A 168 -12.69 27.47 1.84
C SER A 168 -13.05 27.98 3.24
N SER A 169 -12.29 28.96 3.73
CA SER A 169 -12.33 29.53 5.08
C SER A 169 -13.63 30.28 5.43
N SER A 170 -14.66 30.22 4.60
CA SER A 170 -15.77 31.17 4.58
C SER A 170 -17.16 30.52 4.65
N SER A 171 -17.28 29.31 5.21
CA SER A 171 -18.58 28.67 5.35
C SER A 171 -18.99 28.50 6.81
N SER A 172 -20.13 29.11 7.16
CA SER A 172 -20.86 28.96 8.42
C SER A 172 -21.47 27.54 8.52
N ARG A 173 -20.61 26.53 8.67
CA ARG A 173 -20.99 25.13 8.81
C ARG A 173 -20.92 24.69 10.25
N SER A 174 -21.76 23.73 10.63
CA SER A 174 -21.70 23.14 11.96
C SER A 174 -20.39 22.35 12.15
N SER A 175 -19.90 22.25 13.39
CA SER A 175 -18.68 21.47 13.71
C SER A 175 -18.80 20.00 13.29
N GLY A 176 -20.00 19.41 13.38
CA GLY A 176 -20.25 18.03 12.96
C GLY A 176 -20.14 17.81 11.45
N GLU A 177 -20.60 18.77 10.63
CA GLU A 177 -20.44 18.71 9.17
C GLU A 177 -18.98 18.90 8.74
N GLN A 178 -18.21 19.72 9.48
CA GLN A 178 -16.78 19.90 9.21
C GLN A 178 -15.99 18.61 9.48
N ASN A 179 -16.30 17.90 10.57
CA ASN A 179 -15.66 16.62 10.89
C ASN A 179 -16.01 15.52 9.90
N ARG A 180 -17.17 15.57 9.23
CA ARG A 180 -17.58 14.56 8.25
C ARG A 180 -17.08 14.83 6.84
N ARG A 181 -16.56 16.03 6.56
CA ARG A 181 -16.11 16.39 5.21
C ARG A 181 -14.75 15.78 4.89
N VAL A 182 -14.68 15.01 3.81
CA VAL A 182 -13.44 14.42 3.30
C VAL A 182 -13.18 14.93 1.89
N VAL A 183 -11.94 15.36 1.62
CA VAL A 183 -11.49 15.74 0.27
C VAL A 183 -10.50 14.70 -0.23
N LEU A 184 -10.90 13.95 -1.26
CA LEU A 184 -10.02 13.03 -1.98
C LEU A 184 -9.78 13.61 -3.38
N LEU A 185 -8.52 13.87 -3.71
CA LEU A 185 -8.14 14.59 -4.95
C LEU A 185 -8.22 13.72 -6.21
N HIS A 186 -8.21 12.40 -6.03
CA HIS A 186 -8.19 11.45 -7.13
C HIS A 186 -9.20 10.34 -6.92
N THR A 187 -9.69 9.74 -8.01
CA THR A 187 -10.39 8.46 -7.93
C THR A 187 -9.39 7.32 -7.81
N PHE A 188 -9.85 6.14 -7.40
CA PHE A 188 -8.98 4.98 -7.34
C PHE A 188 -8.52 4.55 -8.75
N GLU A 189 -9.33 4.75 -9.81
CA GLU A 189 -8.94 4.48 -11.20
C GLU A 189 -7.83 5.42 -11.70
N GLU A 190 -7.89 6.70 -11.32
CA GLU A 190 -6.83 7.66 -11.60
C GLU A 190 -5.52 7.24 -10.92
N ILE A 191 -5.57 6.82 -9.65
CA ILE A 191 -4.39 6.31 -8.94
C ILE A 191 -3.83 5.06 -9.60
N ARG A 192 -4.68 4.12 -10.05
CA ARG A 192 -4.23 2.93 -10.78
C ARG A 192 -3.53 3.28 -12.08
N THR A 193 -4.03 4.30 -12.79
CA THR A 193 -3.43 4.79 -14.04
C THR A 193 -2.08 5.47 -13.79
N VAL A 194 -1.99 6.30 -12.75
CA VAL A 194 -0.74 6.97 -12.32
C VAL A 194 0.33 5.95 -11.93
N LEU A 195 -0.07 4.83 -11.33
CA LEU A 195 0.82 3.75 -10.93
C LEU A 195 1.10 2.74 -12.06
N GLU A 196 0.68 3.02 -13.29
CA GLU A 196 0.89 2.18 -14.48
C GLU A 196 0.43 0.73 -14.27
N ILE A 197 -0.64 0.52 -13.49
CA ILE A 197 -1.18 -0.81 -13.26
C ILE A 197 -2.09 -1.14 -14.44
N ASP A 198 -1.53 -1.85 -15.42
CA ASP A 198 -2.28 -2.33 -16.58
C ASP A 198 -3.54 -3.08 -16.14
N GLY A 199 -4.68 -2.66 -16.69
CA GLY A 199 -5.98 -3.25 -16.44
C GLY A 199 -6.12 -4.61 -17.11
N GLU A 200 -5.47 -5.64 -16.58
CA GLU A 200 -5.88 -7.03 -16.84
C GLU A 200 -6.27 -7.71 -15.52
N VAL A 201 -7.45 -7.33 -15.02
CA VAL A 201 -8.26 -8.27 -14.24
C VAL A 201 -8.99 -9.13 -15.27
N LYS A 202 -8.48 -10.34 -15.51
CA LYS A 202 -9.25 -11.42 -16.15
C LYS A 202 -10.04 -12.19 -15.11
#